data_AF-A0A803TFS3-F1
#
_entry.id   AF-A0A803TFS3-F1
#
_cell.length_a   1.000
_cell.length_b   1.000
_cell.length_c   1.000
_cell.angle_alpha   90.00
_cell.angle_beta   90.00
_cell.angle_gamma   90.00
#
_symmetry.space_group_name_H-M   'P 1'
#
loop_
_entity.id
_entity.type
_entity.pdbx_description
1 polymer ?
#
loop_
_entity_poly.entity_id
_entity_poly.type
_entity_poly.pdbx_seq_one_letter_code
_entity_poly.pdbx_strand_id
1 'polypeptide(L)'
;MAVTLEQAQRAGYVFLKALLRFGFMVANNLVAIPSYVLYLIALQPLRLLDSKRFWYIEGVLFKWLLAMVASWGWWAEYTVIEWGDDVKTISEDEAVMLVNHQATGDICTLMMCLQDKGTVVRQMMWLMDHIFKYTNFGIVSLIHGDFFIRQGKAYRDQQLVLLQEHLEKYYRSRDRKWIVLFPEGGFLRKRRETSQAFAKKNNLPFLTHVTLPRLGATQVILKKLVAQQENGTLAGGDATEAESKPKGLQWVIDTTIAYPKAEPIDIQTWILGYRRPTITHVHYRIFPIKDVPLEPEALTAWLYQRFIEKEDLLSHFYKTGAFPPIQGQTEVVSREMTLSNLWLVLVQSFAFLSGGMWYCILQYFYQCLF
;
A
#
# COMPACT_ATOMS: atom_id res chain seq x y z
N MET A 1 -30.38 -18.10 25.07
CA MET A 1 -29.36 -17.79 26.10
C MET A 1 -29.57 -16.34 26.52
N ALA A 2 -29.89 -16.08 27.79
CA ALA A 2 -30.07 -14.71 28.28
C ALA A 2 -28.72 -13.98 28.26
N VAL A 3 -28.67 -12.80 27.66
CA VAL A 3 -27.48 -11.94 27.66
C VAL A 3 -27.28 -11.45 29.09
N THR A 4 -26.11 -11.72 29.67
CA THR A 4 -25.79 -11.24 31.02
C THR A 4 -25.62 -9.72 31.03
N LEU A 5 -25.89 -9.07 32.17
CA LEU A 5 -25.71 -7.61 32.32
C LEU A 5 -24.30 -7.16 31.91
N GLU A 6 -23.28 -7.94 32.25
CA GLU A 6 -21.88 -7.69 31.90
C GLU A 6 -21.64 -7.77 30.37
N GLN A 7 -22.23 -8.76 29.69
CA GLN A 7 -22.18 -8.85 28.23
C GLN A 7 -22.89 -7.66 27.57
N ALA A 8 -24.02 -7.22 28.11
CA ALA A 8 -24.74 -6.06 27.62
C ALA A 8 -23.93 -4.75 27.81
N GLN A 9 -23.31 -4.56 28.97
CA GLN A 9 -22.45 -3.41 29.25
C GLN A 9 -21.23 -3.38 28.31
N ARG A 10 -20.56 -4.53 28.13
CA ARG A 10 -19.42 -4.65 27.21
C ARG A 10 -19.84 -4.35 25.77
N ALA A 11 -20.98 -4.87 25.32
CA ALA A 11 -21.51 -4.61 23.99
C ALA A 11 -21.83 -3.11 23.81
N GLY A 12 -22.45 -2.47 24.80
CA GLY A 12 -22.74 -1.04 24.80
C GLY A 12 -21.47 -0.18 24.72
N TYR A 13 -20.43 -0.53 25.48
CA TYR A 13 -19.13 0.15 25.42
C TYR A 13 -18.46 0.02 24.06
N VAL A 14 -18.43 -1.20 23.49
CA VAL A 14 -17.85 -1.44 22.15
C VAL A 14 -18.62 -0.67 21.08
N PHE A 15 -19.95 -0.64 21.17
CA PHE A 15 -20.79 0.12 20.25
C PHE A 15 -20.52 1.63 20.32
N LEU A 16 -20.48 2.20 21.53
CA LEU A 16 -20.17 3.62 21.72
C LEU A 16 -18.76 3.97 21.21
N LYS A 17 -17.76 3.14 21.53
CA LYS A 17 -16.38 3.30 21.03
C LYS A 17 -16.35 3.26 19.49
N ALA A 18 -17.06 2.31 18.88
CA ALA A 18 -17.15 2.21 17.42
C ALA A 18 -17.80 3.43 16.78
N LEU A 19 -18.88 3.95 17.37
CA LEU A 19 -19.54 5.17 16.89
C LEU A 19 -18.64 6.40 16.98
N LEU A 20 -17.95 6.60 18.11
CA LEU A 20 -17.03 7.73 18.29
C LEU A 20 -15.87 7.66 17.28
N ARG A 21 -15.31 6.47 17.07
CA ARG A 21 -14.23 6.25 16.09
C ARG A 21 -14.70 6.46 14.66
N PHE A 22 -15.89 5.99 14.32
CA PHE A 22 -16.50 6.24 13.02
C PHE A 22 -16.73 7.73 12.79
N GLY A 23 -17.31 8.43 13.78
CA GLY A 23 -17.53 9.87 13.73
C GLY A 23 -16.22 10.65 13.57
N PHE A 24 -15.18 10.27 14.30
CA PHE A 24 -13.84 10.86 14.15
C PHE A 24 -13.27 10.62 12.75
N MET A 25 -13.36 9.40 12.22
CA MET A 25 -12.90 9.07 10.87
C MET A 25 -13.65 9.90 9.81
N VAL A 26 -14.97 10.06 9.94
CA VAL A 26 -15.78 10.87 9.01
C VAL A 26 -15.36 12.33 9.08
N ALA A 27 -15.31 12.92 10.28
CA ALA A 27 -14.88 14.31 10.47
C ALA A 27 -13.48 14.55 9.92
N ASN A 28 -12.55 13.62 10.16
CA ASN A 28 -11.19 13.69 9.67
C ASN A 28 -11.12 13.66 8.13
N ASN A 29 -11.87 12.77 7.47
CA ASN A 29 -11.92 12.74 6.01
C ASN A 29 -12.55 13.99 5.41
N LEU A 30 -13.58 14.55 6.06
CA LEU A 30 -14.26 15.78 5.62
C LEU A 30 -13.36 17.01 5.64
N VAL A 31 -12.36 17.05 6.54
CA VAL A 31 -11.40 18.16 6.58
C VAL A 31 -10.13 17.87 5.80
N ALA A 32 -9.59 16.66 5.90
CA ALA A 32 -8.26 16.34 5.39
C ALA A 32 -8.23 16.23 3.85
N ILE A 33 -9.21 15.53 3.25
CA ILE A 33 -9.21 15.30 1.80
C ILE A 33 -9.50 16.59 1.03
N PRO A 34 -10.53 17.39 1.37
CA PRO A 34 -10.72 18.68 0.71
C PRO A 34 -9.52 19.61 0.91
N SER A 35 -8.93 19.65 2.11
CA SER A 35 -7.71 20.45 2.35
C SER A 35 -6.56 20.04 1.44
N TYR A 36 -6.31 18.73 1.31
CA TYR A 36 -5.30 18.20 0.39
C TYR A 36 -5.54 18.65 -1.05
N VAL A 37 -6.77 18.53 -1.54
CA VAL A 37 -7.13 18.96 -2.90
C VAL A 37 -6.94 20.47 -3.07
N LEU A 38 -7.40 21.28 -2.11
CA LEU A 38 -7.30 22.74 -2.15
C LEU A 38 -5.84 23.21 -2.09
N TYR A 39 -4.99 22.59 -1.27
CA TYR A 39 -3.55 22.87 -1.28
C TYR A 39 -2.94 22.64 -2.66
N LEU A 40 -3.27 21.52 -3.31
CA LEU A 40 -2.71 21.20 -4.61
C LEU A 40 -3.27 22.10 -5.73
N ILE A 41 -4.52 22.56 -5.62
CA ILE A 41 -5.06 23.59 -6.51
C ILE A 41 -4.31 24.91 -6.32
N ALA A 42 -4.14 25.36 -5.07
CA ALA A 42 -3.43 26.60 -4.75
C ALA A 42 -1.95 26.56 -5.18
N LEU A 43 -1.33 25.38 -5.16
CA LEU A 43 0.06 25.16 -5.56
C LEU A 43 0.27 24.87 -7.05
N GLN A 44 -0.76 24.98 -7.92
CA GLN A 44 -0.55 24.79 -9.37
C GLN A 44 0.48 25.75 -9.99
N PRO A 45 0.60 27.04 -9.60
CA PRO A 45 1.68 27.90 -10.10
C PRO A 45 3.06 27.34 -9.76
N LEU A 46 3.24 26.79 -8.54
CA LEU A 46 4.50 26.14 -8.16
C LEU A 46 4.80 24.93 -9.04
N ARG A 47 3.79 24.16 -9.44
CA ARG A 47 3.99 23.03 -10.36
C ARG A 47 4.57 23.45 -11.71
N LEU A 48 4.18 24.62 -12.22
CA LEU A 48 4.67 25.15 -13.50
C LEU A 48 6.10 25.69 -13.39
N LEU A 49 6.44 26.27 -12.24
CA LEU A 49 7.76 26.89 -12.00
C LEU A 49 8.80 25.89 -11.50
N ASP A 50 8.42 24.98 -10.61
CA ASP A 50 9.25 23.96 -9.98
C ASP A 50 8.43 22.69 -9.70
N SER A 51 8.30 21.86 -10.74
CA SER A 51 7.57 20.59 -10.66
C SER A 51 8.17 19.64 -9.60
N LYS A 52 9.49 19.65 -9.39
CA LYS A 52 10.16 18.77 -8.41
C LYS A 52 9.70 19.11 -6.99
N ARG A 53 9.71 20.40 -6.62
CA ARG A 53 9.22 20.84 -5.30
C ARG A 53 7.72 20.61 -5.13
N PHE A 54 6.92 20.79 -6.18
CA PHE A 54 5.49 20.49 -6.12
C PHE A 54 5.22 19.03 -5.75
N TRP A 55 5.87 18.07 -6.42
CA TRP A 55 5.68 16.64 -6.12
C TRP A 55 6.28 16.22 -4.78
N TYR A 56 7.35 16.89 -4.33
CA TYR A 56 7.85 16.73 -2.96
C TYR A 56 6.76 17.10 -1.94
N ILE A 57 6.14 18.28 -2.07
CA ILE A 57 5.12 18.77 -1.14
C ILE A 57 3.89 17.86 -1.19
N GLU A 58 3.42 17.53 -2.39
CA GLU A 58 2.29 16.62 -2.60
C GLU A 58 2.51 15.29 -1.91
N GLY A 59 3.68 14.68 -2.08
CA GLY A 59 3.96 13.41 -1.44
C GLY A 59 4.06 13.51 0.09
N VAL A 60 4.52 14.64 0.64
CA VAL A 60 4.50 14.87 2.11
C VAL A 60 3.06 14.89 2.61
N LEU A 61 2.18 15.62 1.94
CA LEU A 61 0.76 15.67 2.29
C LEU A 61 0.09 14.29 2.13
N PHE A 62 0.46 13.54 1.09
CA PHE A 62 0.01 12.16 0.89
C PHE A 62 0.46 11.25 2.04
N LYS A 63 1.73 11.34 2.46
CA LYS A 63 2.25 10.61 3.63
C LYS A 63 1.45 10.91 4.89
N TRP A 64 1.03 12.16 5.09
CA TRP A 64 0.24 12.57 6.25
C TRP A 64 -1.18 12.01 6.20
N LEU A 65 -1.85 12.06 5.04
CA LEU A 65 -3.15 11.42 4.84
C LEU A 65 -3.10 9.92 5.16
N LEU A 66 -2.08 9.23 4.69
CA LEU A 66 -1.89 7.81 4.97
C LEU A 66 -1.54 7.54 6.45
N ALA A 67 -0.91 8.49 7.14
CA ALA A 67 -0.70 8.40 8.59
C ALA A 67 -2.02 8.47 9.36
N MET A 68 -3.00 9.25 8.87
CA MET A 68 -4.36 9.26 9.45
C MET A 68 -5.03 7.89 9.26
N VAL A 69 -4.88 7.25 8.10
CA VAL A 69 -5.38 5.88 7.88
C VAL A 69 -4.69 4.88 8.80
N ALA A 70 -3.36 4.95 8.93
CA ALA A 70 -2.60 4.10 9.86
C ALA A 70 -3.04 4.29 11.32
N SER A 71 -3.39 5.51 11.72
CA SER A 71 -3.87 5.82 13.07
C SER A 71 -5.15 5.08 13.46
N TRP A 72 -5.97 4.66 12.47
CA TRP A 72 -7.18 3.88 12.74
C TRP A 72 -6.82 2.56 13.44
N GLY A 73 -5.88 1.77 12.89
CA GLY A 73 -5.46 0.53 13.54
C GLY A 73 -4.64 0.77 14.80
N TRP A 74 -3.76 1.77 14.77
CA TRP A 74 -2.86 2.08 15.87
C TRP A 74 -3.61 2.35 17.18
N TRP A 75 -4.61 3.23 17.14
CA TRP A 75 -5.45 3.53 18.32
C TRP A 75 -6.49 2.45 18.63
N ALA A 76 -6.63 1.44 17.78
CA ALA A 76 -7.40 0.23 18.08
C ALA A 76 -6.52 -0.90 18.62
N GLU A 77 -5.22 -0.68 18.82
CA GLU A 77 -4.26 -1.70 19.23
C GLU A 77 -4.16 -2.86 18.22
N TYR A 78 -4.35 -2.54 16.94
CA TYR A 78 -4.02 -3.42 15.83
C TYR A 78 -2.60 -3.07 15.39
N THR A 79 -1.62 -3.81 15.90
CA THR A 79 -0.19 -3.57 15.65
C THR A 79 0.36 -4.54 14.62
N VAL A 80 1.60 -4.29 14.20
CA VAL A 80 2.29 -5.09 13.20
C VAL A 80 3.63 -5.57 13.74
N ILE A 81 3.95 -6.84 13.54
CA ILE A 81 5.32 -7.36 13.70
C ILE A 81 5.90 -7.63 12.32
N GLU A 82 7.06 -7.05 12.06
CA GLU A 82 7.84 -7.21 10.83
C GLU A 82 8.88 -8.32 10.99
N TRP A 83 9.07 -9.13 9.94
CA TRP A 83 9.95 -10.30 9.91
C TRP A 83 10.79 -10.30 8.63
N GLY A 84 11.92 -11.03 8.63
CA GLY A 84 12.77 -11.20 7.46
C GLY A 84 13.70 -10.01 7.22
N ASP A 85 13.88 -9.63 5.95
CA ASP A 85 14.84 -8.59 5.57
C ASP A 85 14.41 -7.18 6.02
N ASP A 86 15.37 -6.31 6.34
CA ASP A 86 15.07 -4.91 6.68
C ASP A 86 14.93 -4.03 5.43
N VAL A 87 13.68 -3.83 5.01
CA VAL A 87 13.33 -2.99 3.85
C VAL A 87 13.70 -1.52 4.02
N LYS A 88 14.02 -1.06 5.24
CA LYS A 88 14.52 0.31 5.47
C LYS A 88 15.84 0.57 4.76
N THR A 89 16.67 -0.47 4.57
CA THR A 89 17.97 -0.37 3.92
C THR A 89 17.89 0.03 2.44
N ILE A 90 16.76 -0.23 1.79
CA ILE A 90 16.49 0.06 0.38
C ILE A 90 15.38 1.11 0.19
N SER A 91 15.01 1.85 1.25
CA SER A 91 13.87 2.79 1.22
C SER A 91 14.04 3.91 0.19
N GLU A 92 15.28 4.25 -0.14
CA GLU A 92 15.62 5.30 -1.08
C GLU A 92 15.88 4.82 -2.52
N ASP A 93 15.85 3.50 -2.76
CA ASP A 93 16.01 2.91 -4.09
C ASP A 93 14.65 2.67 -4.77
N GLU A 94 14.64 2.53 -6.10
CA GLU A 94 13.44 2.11 -6.83
C GLU A 94 13.17 0.62 -6.61
N ALA A 95 11.94 0.25 -6.24
CA ALA A 95 11.54 -1.13 -5.95
C ALA A 95 10.10 -1.47 -6.37
N VAL A 96 9.84 -2.74 -6.67
CA VAL A 96 8.48 -3.28 -6.85
C VAL A 96 8.15 -4.19 -5.68
N MET A 97 7.07 -3.90 -4.97
CA MET A 97 6.60 -4.66 -3.83
C MET A 97 5.44 -5.59 -4.24
N LEU A 98 5.67 -6.90 -4.10
CA LEU A 98 4.71 -7.96 -4.44
C LEU A 98 4.11 -8.53 -3.16
N VAL A 99 2.81 -8.34 -2.97
CA VAL A 99 2.11 -8.68 -1.72
C VAL A 99 1.05 -9.75 -1.98
N ASN A 100 0.92 -10.74 -1.09
CA ASN A 100 -0.28 -11.59 -1.06
C ASN A 100 -1.51 -10.77 -0.63
N HIS A 101 -2.71 -11.21 -1.02
CA HIS A 101 -3.93 -10.44 -0.79
C HIS A 101 -5.01 -11.22 -0.07
N GLN A 102 -5.20 -10.97 1.22
CA GLN A 102 -6.17 -11.66 2.06
C GLN A 102 -7.46 -10.84 2.26
N ALA A 103 -7.35 -9.54 2.56
CA ALA A 103 -8.50 -8.67 2.83
C ALA A 103 -8.22 -7.18 2.59
N THR A 104 -9.24 -6.35 2.79
CA THR A 104 -9.11 -4.89 2.67
C THR A 104 -8.17 -4.29 3.72
N GLY A 105 -7.99 -4.93 4.88
CA GLY A 105 -7.06 -4.50 5.92
C GLY A 105 -5.58 -4.63 5.54
N ASP A 106 -5.25 -5.35 4.46
CA ASP A 106 -3.87 -5.46 3.96
C ASP A 106 -3.33 -4.07 3.59
N ILE A 107 -4.19 -3.24 3.01
CA ILE A 107 -3.88 -1.86 2.62
C ILE A 107 -3.54 -1.02 3.86
N CYS A 108 -4.36 -1.09 4.91
CA CYS A 108 -4.12 -0.37 6.15
C CYS A 108 -2.85 -0.88 6.87
N THR A 109 -2.59 -2.19 6.80
CA THR A 109 -1.37 -2.82 7.34
C THR A 109 -0.12 -2.26 6.66
N LEU A 110 -0.11 -2.17 5.32
CA LEU A 110 1.00 -1.60 4.56
C LEU A 110 1.16 -0.09 4.79
N MET A 111 0.06 0.65 4.81
CA MET A 111 0.07 2.08 5.14
C MET A 111 0.58 2.35 6.55
N MET A 112 0.43 1.39 7.47
CA MET A 112 1.02 1.45 8.80
C MET A 112 2.52 1.14 8.72
N CYS A 113 2.93 -0.07 8.33
CA CYS A 113 4.32 -0.52 8.47
C CYS A 113 5.35 0.21 7.60
N LEU A 114 4.92 0.92 6.56
CA LEU A 114 5.83 1.70 5.72
C LEU A 114 6.10 3.12 6.25
N GLN A 115 5.41 3.59 7.29
CA GLN A 115 5.47 5.01 7.69
C GLN A 115 6.83 5.48 8.23
N ASP A 116 7.56 4.58 8.88
CA ASP A 116 8.90 4.79 9.43
C ASP A 116 10.01 4.47 8.42
N LYS A 117 9.67 4.08 7.18
CA LYS A 117 10.61 3.68 6.13
C LYS A 117 10.99 4.86 5.22
N GLY A 118 11.54 5.91 5.82
CA GLY A 118 12.06 7.07 5.08
C GLY A 118 11.00 7.73 4.19
N THR A 119 11.30 7.84 2.89
CA THR A 119 10.43 8.47 1.88
C THR A 119 9.46 7.50 1.20
N VAL A 120 9.43 6.21 1.56
CA VAL A 120 8.64 5.19 0.86
C VAL A 120 7.18 5.59 0.69
N VAL A 121 6.47 5.93 1.77
CA VAL A 121 5.05 6.30 1.71
C VAL A 121 4.82 7.54 0.84
N ARG A 122 5.78 8.46 0.79
CA ARG A 122 5.72 9.68 -0.03
C ARG A 122 5.88 9.38 -1.52
N GLN A 123 6.66 8.35 -1.86
CA GLN A 123 7.11 8.05 -3.22
C GLN A 123 6.57 6.70 -3.74
N MET A 124 5.61 6.08 -3.05
CA MET A 124 5.00 4.84 -3.51
C MET A 124 3.83 5.10 -4.45
N MET A 125 3.64 4.22 -5.42
CA MET A 125 2.52 4.19 -6.33
C MET A 125 1.73 2.90 -6.10
N TRP A 126 0.42 3.01 -5.98
CA TRP A 126 -0.46 1.86 -5.85
C TRP A 126 -0.98 1.39 -7.21
N LEU A 127 -1.01 0.07 -7.39
CA LEU A 127 -1.84 -0.57 -8.42
C LEU A 127 -3.09 -1.15 -7.77
N MET A 128 -4.26 -0.59 -8.11
CA MET A 128 -5.52 -0.88 -7.41
C MET A 128 -6.65 -1.22 -8.37
N ASP A 129 -7.68 -1.91 -7.85
CA ASP A 129 -8.89 -2.15 -8.63
C ASP A 129 -9.59 -0.84 -9.01
N HIS A 130 -10.07 -0.75 -10.24
CA HIS A 130 -10.78 0.40 -10.78
C HIS A 130 -11.95 0.91 -9.91
N ILE A 131 -12.61 0.03 -9.14
CA ILE A 131 -13.71 0.46 -8.25
C ILE A 131 -13.28 1.51 -7.22
N PHE A 132 -12.02 1.47 -6.78
CA PHE A 132 -11.52 2.40 -5.76
C PHE A 132 -11.45 3.85 -6.24
N LYS A 133 -11.44 4.07 -7.55
CA LYS A 133 -11.46 5.41 -8.17
C LYS A 133 -12.66 6.26 -7.72
N TYR A 134 -13.77 5.61 -7.36
CA TYR A 134 -15.01 6.27 -6.94
C TYR A 134 -15.13 6.50 -5.44
N THR A 135 -14.06 6.26 -4.69
CA THR A 135 -14.01 6.51 -3.24
C THR A 135 -13.30 7.82 -2.94
N ASN A 136 -13.45 8.31 -1.71
CA ASN A 136 -12.67 9.43 -1.16
C ASN A 136 -11.15 9.21 -1.35
N PHE A 137 -10.68 8.00 -1.09
CA PHE A 137 -9.30 7.60 -1.32
C PHE A 137 -8.92 7.62 -2.82
N GLY A 138 -9.87 7.31 -3.69
CA GLY A 138 -9.71 7.34 -5.14
C GLY A 138 -9.34 8.73 -5.67
N ILE A 139 -9.92 9.79 -5.11
CA ILE A 139 -9.57 11.18 -5.47
C ILE A 139 -8.11 11.47 -5.14
N VAL A 140 -7.69 11.14 -3.92
CA VAL A 140 -6.30 11.30 -3.45
C VAL A 140 -5.35 10.51 -4.36
N SER A 141 -5.68 9.25 -4.64
CA SER A 141 -4.90 8.34 -5.47
C SER A 141 -4.75 8.85 -6.92
N LEU A 142 -5.83 9.38 -7.52
CA LEU A 142 -5.79 9.97 -8.86
C LEU A 142 -4.84 11.17 -8.93
N ILE A 143 -4.88 12.02 -7.91
CA ILE A 143 -4.00 13.19 -7.82
C ILE A 143 -2.55 12.75 -7.58
N HIS A 144 -2.33 11.77 -6.70
CA HIS A 144 -1.02 11.19 -6.43
C HIS A 144 -0.41 10.55 -7.69
N GLY A 145 -1.25 9.99 -8.56
CA GLY A 145 -0.82 9.32 -9.78
C GLY A 145 -0.72 7.83 -9.61
N ASP A 146 -1.53 7.25 -8.74
CA ASP A 146 -1.73 5.80 -8.65
C ASP A 146 -2.43 5.27 -9.91
N PHE A 147 -2.28 3.97 -10.15
CA PHE A 147 -2.86 3.31 -11.31
C PHE A 147 -4.06 2.44 -10.94
N PHE A 148 -5.18 2.69 -11.62
CA PHE A 148 -6.41 1.92 -11.46
C PHE A 148 -6.56 0.90 -12.59
N ILE A 149 -6.46 -0.38 -12.24
CA ILE A 149 -6.60 -1.49 -13.18
C ILE A 149 -8.02 -2.05 -13.17
N ARG A 150 -8.64 -2.11 -14.36
CA ARG A 150 -9.92 -2.79 -14.54
C ARG A 150 -9.72 -4.29 -14.71
N GLN A 151 -10.34 -5.07 -13.85
CA GLN A 151 -10.30 -6.54 -13.93
C GLN A 151 -11.24 -7.07 -15.03
N GLY A 152 -10.88 -8.23 -15.59
CA GLY A 152 -11.68 -8.94 -16.59
C GLY A 152 -10.90 -9.29 -17.85
N LYS A 153 -11.26 -10.39 -18.52
CA LYS A 153 -10.56 -10.84 -19.74
C LYS A 153 -10.65 -9.80 -20.87
N ALA A 154 -11.82 -9.19 -21.04
CA ALA A 154 -12.07 -8.22 -22.12
C ALA A 154 -11.21 -6.95 -22.06
N TYR A 155 -10.73 -6.57 -20.87
CA TYR A 155 -9.94 -5.35 -20.68
C TYR A 155 -8.45 -5.62 -20.52
N ARG A 156 -8.03 -6.89 -20.38
CA ARG A 156 -6.68 -7.26 -19.94
C ARG A 156 -5.60 -6.59 -20.76
N ASP A 157 -5.62 -6.77 -22.08
CA ASP A 157 -4.54 -6.32 -22.95
C ASP A 157 -4.50 -4.79 -23.01
N GLN A 158 -5.67 -4.15 -23.10
CA GLN A 158 -5.78 -2.70 -23.05
C GLN A 158 -5.23 -2.11 -21.74
N GLN A 159 -5.53 -2.73 -20.59
CA GLN A 159 -5.06 -2.25 -19.29
C GLN A 159 -3.54 -2.36 -19.14
N LEU A 160 -2.90 -3.35 -19.78
CA LEU A 160 -1.44 -3.47 -19.78
C LEU A 160 -0.77 -2.35 -20.60
N VAL A 161 -1.34 -1.97 -21.73
CA VAL A 161 -0.88 -0.81 -22.52
C VAL A 161 -1.03 0.48 -21.71
N LEU A 162 -2.20 0.69 -21.10
CA LEU A 162 -2.44 1.87 -20.25
C LEU A 162 -1.49 1.94 -19.05
N LEU A 163 -1.15 0.79 -18.45
CA LEU A 163 -0.16 0.74 -17.38
C LEU A 163 1.22 1.19 -17.86
N GLN A 164 1.65 0.70 -19.03
CA GLN A 164 2.93 1.09 -19.62
C GLN A 164 3.00 2.61 -19.89
N GLU A 165 1.95 3.18 -20.49
CA GLU A 165 1.85 4.62 -20.74
C GLU A 165 1.84 5.44 -19.44
N HIS A 166 1.14 4.95 -18.41
CA HIS A 166 1.06 5.62 -17.12
C HIS A 166 2.41 5.64 -16.39
N LEU A 167 3.15 4.53 -16.42
CA LEU A 167 4.49 4.46 -15.85
C LEU A 167 5.43 5.47 -16.54
N GLU A 168 5.38 5.55 -17.87
CA GLU A 168 6.18 6.51 -18.63
C GLU A 168 5.84 7.96 -18.29
N LYS A 169 4.55 8.27 -18.16
CA LYS A 169 4.10 9.64 -17.96
C LYS A 169 4.25 10.13 -16.53
N TYR A 170 4.04 9.28 -15.53
CA TYR A 170 3.84 9.71 -14.14
C TYR A 170 4.79 9.10 -13.11
N TYR A 171 5.45 7.97 -13.36
CA TYR A 171 6.26 7.31 -12.33
C TYR A 171 7.48 8.18 -11.94
N ARG A 172 8.45 8.36 -12.84
CA ARG A 172 9.64 9.17 -12.53
C ARG A 172 9.38 10.68 -12.53
N SER A 173 8.44 11.15 -13.36
CA SER A 173 8.10 12.59 -13.44
C SER A 173 7.45 13.13 -12.15
N ARG A 174 6.90 12.25 -11.31
CA ARG A 174 6.36 12.56 -9.98
C ARG A 174 7.21 11.99 -8.85
N ASP A 175 8.48 11.68 -9.13
CA ASP A 175 9.46 11.22 -8.14
C ASP A 175 8.98 9.97 -7.36
N ARG A 176 8.34 9.02 -8.07
CA ARG A 176 7.92 7.74 -7.49
C ARG A 176 9.06 6.73 -7.56
N LYS A 177 9.21 5.97 -6.47
CA LYS A 177 10.26 4.95 -6.29
C LYS A 177 9.70 3.56 -6.04
N TRP A 178 8.57 3.43 -5.36
CA TRP A 178 8.04 2.12 -4.99
C TRP A 178 6.73 1.86 -5.72
N ILE A 179 6.53 0.65 -6.22
CA ILE A 179 5.23 0.23 -6.77
C ILE A 179 4.67 -0.90 -5.93
N VAL A 180 3.50 -0.70 -5.33
CA VAL A 180 2.82 -1.73 -4.54
C VAL A 180 1.78 -2.45 -5.40
N LEU A 181 1.96 -3.76 -5.54
CA LEU A 181 1.11 -4.63 -6.36
C LEU A 181 0.69 -5.87 -5.57
N PHE A 182 -0.55 -6.31 -5.81
CA PHE A 182 -1.11 -7.58 -5.36
C PHE A 182 -1.28 -8.55 -6.55
N PRO A 183 -0.27 -9.38 -6.89
CA PRO A 183 -0.29 -10.20 -8.09
C PRO A 183 -1.42 -11.22 -8.17
N GLU A 184 -2.02 -11.61 -7.04
CA GLU A 184 -3.21 -12.48 -6.97
C GLU A 184 -4.41 -11.91 -7.78
N GLY A 185 -4.44 -10.59 -7.95
CA GLY A 185 -5.47 -9.89 -8.73
C GLY A 185 -6.85 -9.92 -8.07
N GLY A 186 -6.88 -10.02 -6.73
CA GLY A 186 -8.08 -9.96 -5.88
C GLY A 186 -7.88 -10.71 -4.57
N PHE A 187 -8.79 -10.52 -3.61
CA PHE A 187 -8.73 -11.18 -2.31
C PHE A 187 -8.77 -12.71 -2.42
N LEU A 188 -7.95 -13.39 -1.63
CA LEU A 188 -7.83 -14.84 -1.52
C LEU A 188 -9.20 -15.53 -1.48
N ARG A 189 -10.10 -15.09 -0.58
CA ARG A 189 -11.45 -15.67 -0.43
C ARG A 189 -12.25 -15.69 -1.74
N LYS A 190 -12.08 -14.70 -2.61
CA LYS A 190 -12.78 -14.60 -3.90
C LYS A 190 -12.07 -15.34 -5.03
N ARG A 191 -10.77 -15.63 -4.88
CA ARG A 191 -9.90 -16.11 -5.97
C ARG A 191 -9.49 -17.57 -5.81
N ARG A 192 -9.44 -18.09 -4.57
CA ARG A 192 -8.90 -19.41 -4.22
C ARG A 192 -9.44 -20.54 -5.09
N GLU A 193 -10.76 -20.71 -5.15
CA GLU A 193 -11.39 -21.80 -5.92
C GLU A 193 -11.04 -21.71 -7.42
N THR A 194 -11.13 -20.52 -7.99
CA THR A 194 -10.79 -20.31 -9.42
C THR A 194 -9.30 -20.54 -9.70
N SER A 195 -8.42 -20.19 -8.75
CA SER A 195 -6.98 -20.43 -8.83
C SER A 195 -6.67 -21.92 -8.75
N GLN A 196 -7.32 -22.65 -7.84
CA GLN A 196 -7.15 -24.09 -7.67
C GLN A 196 -7.66 -24.88 -8.88
N ALA A 197 -8.79 -24.47 -9.48
CA ALA A 197 -9.29 -25.04 -10.72
C ALA A 197 -8.31 -24.81 -11.89
N PHE A 198 -7.72 -23.62 -11.98
CA PHE A 198 -6.66 -23.33 -12.95
C PHE A 198 -5.41 -24.17 -12.70
N ALA A 199 -4.99 -24.31 -11.44
CA ALA A 199 -3.84 -25.12 -11.07
C ALA A 199 -4.01 -26.58 -11.49
N LYS A 200 -5.15 -27.18 -11.15
CA LYS A 200 -5.51 -28.55 -11.53
C LYS A 200 -5.51 -28.76 -13.04
N LYS A 201 -6.05 -27.81 -13.81
CA LYS A 201 -6.09 -27.89 -15.28
C LYS A 201 -4.70 -27.87 -15.92
N ASN A 202 -3.74 -27.17 -15.31
CA ASN A 202 -2.43 -26.93 -15.89
C ASN A 202 -1.31 -27.69 -15.15
N ASN A 203 -1.63 -28.67 -14.30
CA ASN A 203 -0.67 -29.41 -13.48
C ASN A 203 0.27 -28.51 -12.65
N LEU A 204 -0.29 -27.45 -12.07
CA LEU A 204 0.44 -26.53 -11.18
C LEU A 204 0.14 -26.85 -9.70
N PRO A 205 0.98 -26.40 -8.76
CA PRO A 205 0.78 -26.64 -7.33
C PRO A 205 -0.57 -26.13 -6.82
N PHE A 206 -1.13 -26.90 -5.89
CA PHE A 206 -2.39 -26.58 -5.23
C PHE A 206 -2.12 -25.72 -3.98
N LEU A 207 -2.48 -24.44 -4.04
CA LEU A 207 -2.24 -23.47 -2.96
C LEU A 207 -3.54 -23.18 -2.18
N THR A 208 -3.45 -23.03 -0.86
CA THR A 208 -4.59 -22.87 0.06
C THR A 208 -4.61 -21.50 0.73
N HIS A 209 -3.45 -20.97 1.10
CA HIS A 209 -3.26 -19.73 1.83
C HIS A 209 -2.92 -18.54 0.93
N VAL A 210 -2.56 -18.79 -0.32
CA VAL A 210 -2.44 -17.79 -1.40
C VAL A 210 -3.06 -18.31 -2.71
N THR A 211 -3.12 -17.46 -3.73
CA THR A 211 -3.46 -17.86 -5.10
C THR A 211 -2.30 -17.75 -6.07
N LEU A 212 -2.37 -18.48 -7.19
CA LEU A 212 -1.40 -18.36 -8.26
C LEU A 212 -1.42 -16.93 -8.82
N PRO A 213 -0.26 -16.26 -8.85
CA PRO A 213 -0.18 -14.85 -9.23
C PRO A 213 -0.39 -14.66 -10.73
N ARG A 214 -0.86 -13.47 -11.11
CA ARG A 214 -0.97 -13.06 -12.51
C ARG A 214 0.31 -12.35 -12.96
N LEU A 215 0.79 -12.72 -14.16
CA LEU A 215 2.03 -12.20 -14.72
C LEU A 215 1.96 -10.75 -15.21
N GLY A 216 0.84 -10.36 -15.85
CA GLY A 216 0.81 -9.22 -16.77
C GLY A 216 1.32 -7.89 -16.20
N ALA A 217 0.79 -7.43 -15.07
CA ALA A 217 1.20 -6.15 -14.47
C ALA A 217 2.67 -6.17 -14.03
N THR A 218 3.10 -7.23 -13.34
CA THR A 218 4.49 -7.41 -12.92
C THR A 218 5.44 -7.35 -14.12
N GLN A 219 5.12 -8.09 -15.19
CA GLN A 219 5.95 -8.11 -16.40
C GLN A 219 6.06 -6.73 -17.06
N VAL A 220 4.95 -6.00 -17.20
CA VAL A 220 4.96 -4.65 -17.79
C VAL A 220 5.83 -3.71 -16.96
N ILE A 221 5.68 -3.73 -15.63
CA ILE A 221 6.46 -2.89 -14.72
C ILE A 221 7.96 -3.19 -14.86
N LEU A 222 8.35 -4.46 -14.72
CA LEU A 222 9.76 -4.86 -14.78
C LEU A 222 10.38 -4.51 -16.14
N LYS A 223 9.72 -4.89 -17.25
CA LYS A 223 10.22 -4.60 -18.60
C LYS A 223 10.38 -3.10 -18.83
N LYS A 224 9.38 -2.28 -18.47
CA LYS A 224 9.43 -0.84 -18.72
C LYS A 224 10.50 -0.14 -17.88
N LEU A 225 10.57 -0.44 -16.59
CA LEU A 225 11.46 0.27 -15.67
C LEU A 225 12.92 -0.16 -15.80
N VAL A 226 13.18 -1.44 -16.15
CA VAL A 226 14.55 -1.93 -16.43
C VAL A 226 15.03 -1.49 -17.82
N ALA A 227 14.21 -1.57 -18.87
CA ALA A 227 14.64 -1.15 -20.21
C ALA A 227 14.99 0.36 -20.28
N GLN A 228 14.28 1.21 -19.53
CA GLN A 228 14.62 2.64 -19.45
C GLN A 228 15.98 2.90 -18.80
N GLN A 229 16.43 2.01 -17.91
CA GLN A 229 17.75 2.06 -17.29
C GLN A 229 18.85 1.67 -18.29
N GLU A 230 18.64 0.62 -19.07
CA GLU A 230 19.59 0.15 -20.10
C GLU A 230 19.72 1.14 -21.27
N ASN A 231 18.61 1.78 -21.67
CA ASN A 231 18.58 2.74 -22.77
C ASN A 231 19.08 4.14 -22.38
N GLY A 232 19.56 4.35 -21.14
CA GLY A 232 20.07 5.64 -20.66
C GLY A 232 19.03 6.76 -20.54
N THR A 233 17.74 6.44 -20.72
CA THR A 233 16.61 7.39 -20.67
C THR A 233 16.04 7.46 -19.27
N LEU A 234 16.88 7.88 -18.32
CA LEU A 234 16.43 8.29 -16.99
C LEU A 234 15.82 9.70 -17.13
N ALA A 235 14.57 9.78 -17.56
CA ALA A 235 13.86 11.04 -17.74
C ALA A 235 13.75 11.78 -16.38
N GLY A 236 14.46 12.91 -16.23
CA GLY A 236 14.51 13.62 -14.94
C GLY A 236 15.31 14.93 -14.83
N GLY A 237 15.44 15.73 -15.89
CA GLY A 237 15.85 17.15 -15.80
C GLY A 237 17.34 17.45 -15.95
N ASP A 238 17.64 18.70 -16.33
CA ASP A 238 18.92 19.20 -16.83
C ASP A 238 20.14 18.74 -16.05
N ALA A 239 21.15 18.33 -16.84
CA ALA A 239 22.46 17.94 -16.38
C ALA A 239 23.25 19.16 -15.90
N THR A 240 23.02 19.56 -14.65
CA THR A 240 23.99 20.28 -13.84
C THR A 240 23.96 19.73 -12.43
N GLU A 241 25.16 19.41 -11.94
CA GLU A 241 25.53 18.93 -10.60
C GLU A 241 25.60 17.40 -10.40
N ALA A 242 26.73 17.01 -9.82
CA ALA A 242 27.22 15.65 -9.63
C ALA A 242 26.48 14.91 -8.50
N GLU A 243 25.15 14.83 -8.58
CA GLU A 243 24.37 13.90 -7.78
C GLU A 243 24.22 12.57 -8.55
N SER A 244 24.37 11.45 -7.83
CA SER A 244 24.41 10.11 -8.40
C SER A 244 23.32 9.88 -9.46
N LYS A 245 23.71 9.46 -10.67
CA LYS A 245 22.76 9.04 -11.71
C LYS A 245 21.69 8.12 -11.08
N PRO A 246 20.38 8.36 -11.30
CA PRO A 246 19.34 7.51 -10.75
C PRO A 246 19.55 6.08 -11.25
N LYS A 247 19.66 5.13 -10.32
CA LYS A 247 20.08 3.76 -10.65
C LYS A 247 19.03 2.97 -11.44
N GLY A 248 17.80 3.49 -11.57
CA GLY A 248 16.65 2.76 -12.12
C GLY A 248 16.11 1.74 -11.11
N LEU A 249 15.24 0.84 -11.56
CA LEU A 249 14.63 -0.20 -10.70
C LEU A 249 15.71 -1.14 -10.16
N GLN A 250 15.89 -1.23 -8.85
CA GLN A 250 16.96 -2.03 -8.23
C GLN A 250 16.47 -3.30 -7.54
N TRP A 251 15.22 -3.32 -7.06
CA TRP A 251 14.76 -4.37 -6.14
C TRP A 251 13.35 -4.87 -6.42
N VAL A 252 13.11 -6.14 -6.12
CA VAL A 252 11.77 -6.71 -5.93
C VAL A 252 11.62 -7.11 -4.47
N ILE A 253 10.62 -6.55 -3.79
CA ILE A 253 10.29 -6.82 -2.40
C ILE A 253 9.13 -7.81 -2.36
N ASP A 254 9.41 -9.05 -2.01
CA ASP A 254 8.40 -10.06 -1.80
C ASP A 254 7.86 -9.97 -0.36
N THR A 255 6.58 -9.62 -0.21
CA THR A 255 5.95 -9.35 1.10
C THR A 255 4.84 -10.33 1.40
N THR A 256 4.88 -10.95 2.57
CA THR A 256 3.86 -11.90 3.04
C THR A 256 3.17 -11.35 4.27
N ILE A 257 1.91 -10.97 4.15
CA ILE A 257 1.03 -10.60 5.24
C ILE A 257 0.36 -11.87 5.77
N ALA A 258 0.40 -12.05 7.10
CA ALA A 258 -0.24 -13.13 7.81
C ALA A 258 -1.06 -12.59 8.98
N TYR A 259 -2.33 -12.96 9.04
CA TYR A 259 -3.20 -12.67 10.18
C TYR A 259 -3.29 -13.88 11.12
N PRO A 260 -3.26 -13.69 12.45
CA PRO A 260 -3.40 -14.78 13.41
C PRO A 260 -4.62 -15.65 13.09
N LYS A 261 -4.44 -16.98 13.18
CA LYS A 261 -5.48 -17.99 12.91
C LYS A 261 -6.09 -17.94 11.50
N ALA A 262 -5.39 -17.31 10.54
CA ALA A 262 -5.91 -17.06 9.20
C ALA A 262 -7.25 -16.29 9.19
N GLU A 263 -7.46 -15.41 10.18
CA GLU A 263 -8.65 -14.56 10.30
C GLU A 263 -8.35 -13.10 9.90
N PRO A 264 -8.34 -12.78 8.60
CA PRO A 264 -7.96 -11.46 8.13
C PRO A 264 -8.91 -10.37 8.63
N ILE A 265 -8.41 -9.15 8.68
CA ILE A 265 -9.12 -7.98 9.17
C ILE A 265 -9.57 -7.15 7.98
N ASP A 266 -10.82 -6.67 7.99
CA ASP A 266 -11.30 -5.73 7.00
C ASP A 266 -11.08 -4.27 7.44
N ILE A 267 -11.15 -3.35 6.49
CA ILE A 267 -11.03 -1.91 6.75
C ILE A 267 -12.09 -1.39 7.72
N GLN A 268 -13.29 -2.00 7.77
CA GLN A 268 -14.35 -1.61 8.71
C GLN A 268 -13.92 -1.90 10.15
N THR A 269 -13.30 -3.05 10.40
CA THR A 269 -12.73 -3.39 11.70
C THR A 269 -11.65 -2.39 12.09
N TRP A 270 -10.76 -2.00 11.17
CA TRP A 270 -9.73 -0.98 11.42
C TRP A 270 -10.33 0.36 11.88
N ILE A 271 -11.37 0.82 11.18
CA ILE A 271 -12.07 2.06 11.50
C ILE A 271 -12.79 1.93 12.86
N LEU A 272 -13.66 0.93 12.99
CA LEU A 272 -14.59 0.81 14.10
C LEU A 272 -13.96 0.26 15.39
N GLY A 273 -12.87 -0.51 15.30
CA GLY A 273 -12.18 -1.03 16.48
C GLY A 273 -13.01 -2.05 17.29
N TYR A 274 -13.93 -2.79 16.65
CA TYR A 274 -14.83 -3.73 17.34
C TYR A 274 -14.24 -5.13 17.59
N ARG A 275 -13.19 -5.51 16.86
CA ARG A 275 -12.46 -6.76 17.14
C ARG A 275 -11.49 -6.52 18.30
N ARG A 276 -11.10 -7.59 18.97
CA ARG A 276 -10.07 -7.52 20.01
C ARG A 276 -8.73 -7.09 19.37
N PRO A 277 -7.86 -6.40 20.13
CA PRO A 277 -6.48 -6.12 19.73
C PRO A 277 -5.82 -7.38 19.16
N THR A 278 -5.09 -7.20 18.06
CA THR A 278 -4.48 -8.30 17.33
C THR A 278 -3.25 -7.83 16.61
N ILE A 279 -2.29 -8.73 16.47
CA ILE A 279 -1.01 -8.45 15.84
C ILE A 279 -1.03 -9.04 14.44
N THR A 280 -0.85 -8.22 13.42
CA THR A 280 -0.65 -8.69 12.04
C THR A 280 0.84 -8.90 11.81
N HIS A 281 1.22 -9.96 11.10
CA HIS A 281 2.62 -10.26 10.85
C HIS A 281 2.95 -10.00 9.38
N VAL A 282 4.06 -9.30 9.11
CA VAL A 282 4.52 -8.98 7.76
C VAL A 282 5.94 -9.47 7.57
N HIS A 283 6.16 -10.40 6.64
CA HIS A 283 7.47 -10.92 6.32
C HIS A 283 7.98 -10.36 5.01
N TYR A 284 9.22 -9.87 4.99
CA TYR A 284 9.88 -9.30 3.82
C TYR A 284 11.01 -10.19 3.32
N ARG A 285 11.13 -10.28 1.99
CA ARG A 285 12.31 -10.82 1.29
C ARG A 285 12.68 -9.87 0.16
N ILE A 286 13.96 -9.55 0.03
CA ILE A 286 14.45 -8.58 -0.95
C ILE A 286 15.27 -9.32 -2.01
N PHE A 287 14.90 -9.12 -3.28
CA PHE A 287 15.60 -9.70 -4.42
C PHE A 287 16.22 -8.58 -5.26
N PRO A 288 17.55 -8.61 -5.53
CA PRO A 288 18.16 -7.73 -6.51
C PRO A 288 17.51 -7.92 -7.89
N ILE A 289 17.27 -6.83 -8.63
CA ILE A 289 16.63 -6.88 -9.95
C ILE A 289 17.41 -7.76 -10.94
N LYS A 290 18.74 -7.81 -10.82
CA LYS A 290 19.64 -8.64 -11.63
C LYS A 290 19.37 -10.15 -11.50
N ASP A 291 18.76 -10.57 -10.39
CA ASP A 291 18.43 -11.97 -10.11
C ASP A 291 16.97 -12.30 -10.49
N VAL A 292 16.22 -11.33 -11.01
CA VAL A 292 14.82 -11.48 -11.44
C VAL A 292 14.78 -11.63 -12.96
N PRO A 293 14.29 -12.76 -13.49
CA PRO A 293 14.20 -12.95 -14.93
C PRO A 293 13.17 -12.01 -15.58
N LEU A 294 13.48 -11.50 -16.77
CA LEU A 294 12.58 -10.60 -17.53
C LEU A 294 11.79 -11.33 -18.64
N GLU A 295 12.27 -12.51 -19.05
CA GLU A 295 11.62 -13.33 -20.06
C GLU A 295 10.30 -13.92 -19.53
N PRO A 296 9.21 -13.92 -20.33
CA PRO A 296 7.86 -14.22 -19.85
C PRO A 296 7.73 -15.56 -19.10
N GLU A 297 8.28 -16.63 -19.64
CA GLU A 297 8.18 -17.99 -19.11
C GLU A 297 8.99 -18.13 -17.82
N ALA A 298 10.23 -17.62 -17.83
CA ALA A 298 11.12 -17.65 -16.67
C ALA A 298 10.58 -16.76 -15.53
N LEU A 299 10.03 -15.58 -15.84
CA LEU A 299 9.36 -14.71 -14.88
C LEU A 299 8.11 -15.35 -14.31
N THR A 300 7.34 -16.08 -15.11
CA THR A 300 6.18 -16.84 -14.62
C THR A 300 6.60 -17.90 -13.61
N ALA A 301 7.61 -18.70 -13.94
CA ALA A 301 8.14 -19.72 -13.04
C ALA A 301 8.69 -19.11 -11.74
N TRP A 302 9.47 -18.03 -11.85
CA TRP A 302 10.02 -17.30 -10.71
C TRP A 302 8.91 -16.74 -9.81
N LEU A 303 7.87 -16.14 -10.39
CA LEU A 303 6.76 -15.55 -9.64
C LEU A 303 5.89 -16.65 -8.98
N TYR A 304 5.66 -17.77 -9.66
CA TYR A 304 4.99 -18.93 -9.04
C TYR A 304 5.78 -19.47 -7.86
N GLN A 305 7.10 -19.59 -8.01
CA GLN A 305 7.97 -20.04 -6.94
C GLN A 305 7.89 -19.13 -5.71
N ARG A 306 7.82 -17.80 -5.89
CA ARG A 306 7.60 -16.88 -4.76
C ARG A 306 6.31 -17.18 -4.01
N PHE A 307 5.21 -17.44 -4.73
CA PHE A 307 3.91 -17.72 -4.09
C PHE A 307 3.82 -19.13 -3.49
N ILE A 308 4.55 -20.11 -4.01
CA ILE A 308 4.71 -21.41 -3.35
C ILE A 308 5.45 -21.22 -2.02
N GLU A 309 6.52 -20.45 -2.00
CA GLU A 309 7.22 -20.14 -0.75
C GLU A 309 6.34 -19.36 0.23
N LYS A 310 5.45 -18.46 -0.25
CA LYS A 310 4.45 -17.81 0.60
C LYS A 310 3.48 -18.80 1.22
N GLU A 311 3.03 -19.80 0.45
CA GLU A 311 2.17 -20.87 0.95
C GLU A 311 2.84 -21.60 2.12
N ASP A 312 4.13 -21.93 1.99
CA ASP A 312 4.90 -22.61 3.03
C ASP A 312 5.11 -21.72 4.26
N LEU A 313 5.46 -20.43 4.06
CA LEU A 313 5.60 -19.44 5.13
C LEU A 313 4.30 -19.29 5.93
N LEU A 314 3.16 -19.15 5.24
CA LEU A 314 1.85 -19.04 5.87
C LEU A 314 1.44 -20.34 6.56
N SER A 315 1.69 -21.49 5.93
CA SER A 315 1.41 -22.81 6.52
C SER A 315 2.17 -23.04 7.81
N HIS A 316 3.45 -22.63 7.84
CA HIS A 316 4.26 -22.68 9.06
C HIS A 316 3.70 -21.71 10.11
N PHE A 317 3.48 -20.44 9.73
CA PHE A 317 2.96 -19.42 10.64
C PHE A 317 1.62 -19.81 11.28
N TYR A 318 0.68 -20.38 10.52
CA TYR A 318 -0.61 -20.80 11.07
C TYR A 318 -0.52 -22.02 11.99
N LYS A 319 0.56 -22.80 11.93
CA LYS A 319 0.83 -23.92 12.84
C LYS A 319 1.59 -23.49 14.10
N THR A 320 2.54 -22.55 13.97
CA THR A 320 3.51 -22.23 15.03
C THR A 320 3.30 -20.86 15.67
N GLY A 321 2.62 -19.94 15.00
CA GLY A 321 2.43 -18.55 15.42
C GLY A 321 3.61 -17.61 15.09
N ALA A 322 4.64 -18.10 14.39
CA ALA A 322 5.81 -17.31 13.97
C ALA A 322 6.25 -17.72 12.56
N PHE A 323 6.96 -16.84 11.85
CA PHE A 323 7.60 -17.23 10.59
C PHE A 323 8.85 -18.09 10.87
N PRO A 324 9.24 -18.99 9.95
CA PRO A 324 10.43 -19.80 10.15
C PRO A 324 11.70 -18.92 10.13
N PRO A 325 12.76 -19.30 10.85
CA PRO A 325 14.04 -18.61 10.78
C PRO A 325 14.64 -18.72 9.38
N ILE A 326 15.46 -17.73 9.01
CA ILE A 326 16.24 -17.76 7.78
C ILE A 326 17.24 -18.93 7.88
N GLN A 327 17.48 -19.64 6.76
CA GLN A 327 18.44 -20.76 6.73
C GLN A 327 19.80 -20.34 7.31
N GLY A 328 20.23 -21.02 8.37
CA GLY A 328 21.48 -20.74 9.08
C GLY A 328 21.35 -19.86 10.33
N GLN A 329 20.17 -19.32 10.63
CA GLN A 329 19.89 -18.62 11.89
C GLN A 329 19.10 -19.51 12.85
N THR A 330 19.48 -19.48 14.14
CA THR A 330 18.78 -20.18 15.22
C THR A 330 17.62 -19.36 15.80
N GLU A 331 17.66 -18.04 15.67
CA GLU A 331 16.64 -17.13 16.20
C GLU A 331 15.94 -16.36 15.09
N VAL A 332 14.63 -16.20 15.24
CA VAL A 332 13.81 -15.44 14.28
C VAL A 332 13.88 -13.96 14.65
N VAL A 333 14.53 -13.17 13.81
CA VAL A 333 14.56 -11.71 13.99
C VAL A 333 13.20 -11.13 13.61
N SER A 334 12.55 -10.50 14.57
CA SER A 334 11.31 -9.77 14.37
C SER A 334 11.39 -8.40 15.02
N ARG A 335 10.70 -7.43 14.43
CA ARG A 335 10.62 -6.05 14.94
C ARG A 335 9.17 -5.66 15.12
N GLU A 336 8.82 -5.19 16.30
CA GLU A 336 7.55 -4.53 16.50
C GLU A 336 7.56 -3.16 15.81
N MET A 337 6.56 -2.93 14.98
CA MET A 337 6.38 -1.65 14.31
C MET A 337 5.80 -0.63 15.29
N THR A 338 6.33 0.60 15.27
CA THR A 338 5.88 1.67 16.16
C THR A 338 5.48 2.92 15.39
N LEU A 339 4.40 3.59 15.81
CA LEU A 339 4.06 4.95 15.39
C LEU A 339 4.21 5.94 16.54
N SER A 340 4.76 7.12 16.24
CA SER A 340 4.85 8.21 17.21
C SER A 340 3.47 8.84 17.44
N ASN A 341 2.94 8.71 18.66
CA ASN A 341 1.68 9.33 19.05
C ASN A 341 1.72 10.86 18.92
N LEU A 342 2.84 11.49 19.29
CA LEU A 342 3.02 12.93 19.12
C LEU A 342 2.93 13.31 17.65
N TRP A 343 3.56 12.54 16.77
CA TRP A 343 3.51 12.79 15.34
C TRP A 343 2.09 12.64 14.78
N LEU A 344 1.37 11.58 15.16
CA LEU A 344 -0.02 11.39 14.75
C LEU A 344 -0.91 12.55 15.21
N VAL A 345 -0.74 13.04 16.45
CA VAL A 345 -1.48 14.21 16.95
C VAL A 345 -1.18 15.46 16.12
N LEU A 346 0.07 15.68 15.72
CA LEU A 346 0.45 16.81 14.85
C LEU A 346 -0.20 16.71 13.47
N VAL A 347 -0.16 15.54 12.84
CA VAL A 347 -0.82 15.28 11.55
C VAL A 347 -2.32 15.56 11.63
N GLN A 348 -2.96 15.06 12.67
CA GLN A 348 -4.40 15.22 12.87
C GLN A 348 -4.75 16.69 13.13
N SER A 349 -3.98 17.37 13.98
CA SER A 349 -4.16 18.81 14.26
C SER A 349 -4.00 19.64 12.99
N PHE A 350 -2.98 19.36 12.17
CA PHE A 350 -2.79 20.02 10.88
C PHE A 350 -4.02 19.86 9.97
N ALA A 351 -4.62 18.67 9.90
CA ALA A 351 -5.80 18.45 9.07
C ALA A 351 -7.01 19.26 9.53
N PHE A 352 -7.30 19.29 10.82
CA PHE A 352 -8.42 20.06 11.36
C PHE A 352 -8.20 21.57 11.24
N LEU A 353 -6.99 22.06 11.52
CA LEU A 353 -6.63 23.48 11.33
C LEU A 353 -6.71 23.88 9.85
N SER A 354 -6.23 23.02 8.94
CA SER A 354 -6.35 23.24 7.50
C SER A 354 -7.81 23.31 7.05
N GLY A 355 -8.65 22.41 7.54
CA GLY A 355 -10.08 22.41 7.24
C GLY A 355 -10.77 23.69 7.69
N GLY A 356 -10.48 24.15 8.92
CA GLY A 356 -10.99 25.43 9.44
C GLY A 356 -10.51 26.63 8.62
N MET A 357 -9.22 26.67 8.29
CA MET A 357 -8.64 27.72 7.44
C MET A 357 -9.33 27.78 6.08
N TRP A 358 -9.45 26.65 5.37
CA TRP A 358 -10.10 26.59 4.06
C TRP A 358 -11.57 26.97 4.12
N TYR A 359 -12.29 26.56 5.17
CA TYR A 359 -13.67 26.98 5.39
C TYR A 359 -13.77 28.51 5.50
N CYS A 360 -12.94 29.15 6.32
CA CYS A 360 -12.93 30.61 6.45
C CYS A 360 -12.60 31.32 5.13
N ILE A 361 -11.62 30.83 4.37
CA ILE A 361 -11.25 31.38 3.07
C ILE A 361 -12.43 31.29 2.10
N LEU A 362 -13.04 30.10 1.96
CA LEU A 362 -14.16 29.89 1.04
C LEU A 362 -15.40 30.69 1.44
N GLN A 363 -15.67 30.81 2.74
CA GLN A 363 -16.76 31.64 3.26
C GLN A 363 -16.56 33.12 2.93
N TYR A 364 -15.34 33.63 3.09
CA TYR A 364 -15.00 35.01 2.74
C TYR A 364 -15.24 35.26 1.24
N PHE A 365 -14.74 34.39 0.36
CA PHE A 365 -15.00 34.50 -1.08
C PHE A 365 -16.48 34.43 -1.43
N TYR A 366 -17.24 33.56 -0.77
CA TYR A 366 -18.68 33.46 -0.98
C TYR A 366 -19.39 34.78 -0.65
N GLN A 367 -19.08 35.39 0.50
CA GLN A 367 -19.65 36.68 0.92
C GLN A 367 -19.22 37.87 0.04
N CYS A 368 -18.06 37.77 -0.63
CA CYS A 368 -17.64 38.81 -1.57
C CYS A 368 -18.33 38.68 -2.94
N LEU A 369 -18.81 37.49 -3.31
CA LEU A 369 -19.36 37.20 -4.63
C LEU A 369 -20.90 37.17 -4.67
N PHE A 370 -21.55 36.88 -3.54
CA PHE A 370 -22.99 36.80 -3.37
C PHE A 370 -23.40 37.58 -2.12
#